data_AF-A0A5Q8BPC2-F1
#
_entry.id   AF-A0A5Q8BPC2-F1
#
_cell.length_a   1.000
_cell.length_b   1.000
_cell.length_c   1.000
_cell.angle_alpha   90.00
_cell.angle_beta   90.00
_cell.angle_gamma   90.00
#
_symmetry.space_group_name_H-M   'P 1'
#
loop_
_entity.id
_entity.type
_entity.pdbx_description
1 polymer ?
#
loop_
_entity_poly.entity_id
_entity_poly.type
_entity_poly.pdbx_seq_one_letter_code
_entity_poly.pdbx_strand_id
1 'polypeptide(L)'
;MSDGLKRKAFSWLVVCCGVIIAGICVFMQYQNYAFPKAASMERYAVLSKNQVKFSIESLLLKNRGYTEVSGWIYVKNEEPQKYVTSLVLYNDKSDKSLVFPLKMVERVDVAKMRKEQGKYNYENSGFDGYIPAKYMTEMPHKEYQLGFLIADGQKTRLVKTGIPYKIGGLK
;
A
#
# COMPACT_ATOMS: atom_id res chain seq x y z
N MET A 1 -33.42 -12.97 -43.90
CA MET A 1 -32.14 -13.07 -43.15
C MET A 1 -32.26 -14.28 -42.21
N SER A 2 -31.55 -15.37 -42.48
CA SER A 2 -31.83 -16.69 -41.88
C SER A 2 -31.53 -16.72 -40.36
N ASP A 3 -32.37 -17.40 -39.58
CA ASP A 3 -32.28 -17.46 -38.11
C ASP A 3 -30.93 -18.01 -37.62
N GLY A 4 -30.24 -18.83 -38.43
CA GLY A 4 -28.90 -19.29 -38.15
C GLY A 4 -27.85 -18.17 -38.12
N LEU A 5 -28.00 -17.15 -38.97
CA LEU A 5 -27.11 -16.00 -39.01
C LEU A 5 -27.33 -15.08 -37.80
N LYS A 6 -28.58 -14.92 -37.36
CA LYS A 6 -28.94 -14.15 -36.15
C LYS A 6 -28.41 -14.80 -34.87
N ARG A 7 -28.54 -16.13 -34.72
CA ARG A 7 -27.99 -16.87 -33.56
C ARG A 7 -26.47 -16.80 -33.50
N LYS A 8 -25.78 -16.91 -34.64
CA LYS A 8 -24.32 -16.75 -34.70
C LYS A 8 -23.89 -15.32 -34.36
N ALA A 9 -24.56 -14.31 -34.89
CA ALA A 9 -24.29 -12.91 -34.55
C ALA A 9 -24.51 -12.63 -33.05
N PHE A 10 -25.58 -13.14 -32.47
CA PHE A 10 -25.85 -13.00 -31.04
C PHE A 10 -24.79 -13.70 -30.18
N SER A 11 -24.38 -14.92 -30.56
CA SER A 11 -23.32 -15.66 -29.86
C SER A 11 -21.98 -14.92 -29.89
N TRP A 12 -21.60 -14.37 -31.06
CA TRP A 12 -20.40 -13.55 -31.20
C TRP A 12 -20.47 -12.27 -30.36
N LEU A 13 -21.64 -11.63 -30.30
CA LEU A 13 -21.84 -10.44 -29.48
C LEU A 13 -21.63 -10.75 -27.99
N VAL A 14 -22.17 -11.87 -27.49
CA VAL A 14 -21.95 -12.31 -26.10
C VAL A 14 -20.47 -12.58 -25.82
N VAL A 15 -19.76 -13.27 -26.73
CA VAL A 15 -18.32 -13.52 -26.58
C VAL A 15 -17.52 -12.22 -26.56
N CYS A 16 -17.80 -11.28 -27.48
CA CYS A 16 -17.15 -9.98 -27.52
C CYS A 16 -17.40 -9.17 -26.24
N CYS A 17 -18.64 -9.13 -25.75
CA CYS A 17 -18.96 -8.50 -24.47
C CYS A 17 -18.18 -9.13 -23.30
N GLY A 18 -18.06 -10.46 -23.27
CA GLY A 18 -17.27 -11.17 -22.26
C GLY A 18 -15.79 -10.76 -22.28
N VAL A 19 -15.17 -10.69 -23.47
CA VAL A 19 -13.79 -10.26 -23.62
C VAL A 19 -13.60 -8.79 -23.22
N ILE A 20 -14.54 -7.91 -23.56
CA ILE A 20 -14.50 -6.50 -23.17
C ILE A 20 -14.57 -6.35 -21.65
N ILE A 21 -15.51 -7.05 -20.99
CA ILE A 21 -15.64 -7.01 -19.53
C ILE A 21 -14.37 -7.54 -18.86
N ALA A 22 -13.82 -8.65 -19.34
CA ALA A 22 -12.56 -9.20 -18.82
C ALA A 22 -11.40 -8.19 -18.99
N GLY A 23 -11.31 -7.54 -20.15
CA GLY A 23 -10.33 -6.48 -20.41
C GLY A 23 -10.47 -5.28 -19.47
N ILE A 24 -11.70 -4.83 -19.21
CA ILE A 24 -11.98 -3.75 -18.25
C ILE A 24 -11.57 -4.17 -16.83
N CYS A 25 -11.90 -5.39 -16.39
CA CYS A 25 -11.51 -5.89 -15.08
C CYS A 25 -9.98 -5.92 -14.89
N VAL A 26 -9.26 -6.44 -15.89
CA VAL A 26 -7.78 -6.48 -15.87
C VAL A 26 -7.20 -5.06 -15.84
N PHE A 27 -7.76 -4.14 -16.64
CA PHE A 27 -7.33 -2.75 -16.65
C PHE A 27 -7.57 -2.05 -15.31
N MET A 28 -8.76 -2.24 -14.71
CA MET A 28 -9.09 -1.68 -13.39
C MET A 28 -8.20 -2.25 -12.28
N GLN A 29 -7.92 -3.56 -12.33
CA GLN A 29 -7.00 -4.21 -11.41
C GLN A 29 -5.58 -3.63 -11.59
N TYR A 30 -5.11 -3.49 -12.82
CA TYR A 30 -3.82 -2.90 -13.11
C TYR A 30 -3.72 -1.45 -12.59
N GLN A 31 -4.75 -0.63 -12.79
CA GLN A 31 -4.77 0.74 -12.25
C GLN A 31 -4.74 0.78 -10.72
N ASN A 32 -5.49 -0.10 -10.04
CA ASN A 32 -5.54 -0.09 -8.58
C ASN A 32 -4.29 -0.65 -7.89
N TYR A 33 -3.60 -1.60 -8.52
CA TYR A 33 -2.47 -2.30 -7.90
C TYR A 33 -1.09 -1.89 -8.46
N ALA A 34 -1.00 -1.45 -9.72
CA ALA A 34 0.28 -1.09 -10.33
C ALA A 34 0.57 0.43 -10.30
N PHE A 35 -0.46 1.26 -10.14
CA PHE A 35 -0.29 2.72 -10.03
C PHE A 35 -0.60 3.20 -8.61
N PRO A 36 0.33 3.95 -7.97
CA PRO A 36 0.03 4.62 -6.74
C PRO A 36 -1.04 5.68 -6.95
N LYS A 37 -1.87 5.85 -5.93
CA LYS A 37 -2.79 6.98 -5.88
C LYS A 37 -2.02 8.23 -5.49
N ALA A 38 -2.11 9.28 -6.29
CA ALA A 38 -1.58 10.58 -5.89
C ALA A 38 -2.51 11.21 -4.86
N ALA A 39 -1.99 11.61 -3.71
CA ALA A 39 -2.75 12.27 -2.65
C ALA A 39 -2.01 13.51 -2.13
N SER A 40 -2.78 14.52 -1.73
CA SER A 40 -2.28 15.68 -0.98
C SER A 40 -2.10 15.29 0.48
N MET A 41 -0.97 15.65 1.08
CA MET A 41 -0.68 15.33 2.48
C MET A 41 -1.46 16.18 3.46
N GLU A 42 -1.79 17.42 3.09
CA GLU A 42 -2.56 18.36 3.93
C GLU A 42 -3.93 17.82 4.36
N ARG A 43 -4.46 16.83 3.63
CA ARG A 43 -5.74 16.17 3.92
C ARG A 43 -5.71 15.28 5.15
N TYR A 44 -4.53 14.92 5.66
CA TYR A 44 -4.37 13.97 6.74
C TYR A 44 -3.77 14.63 7.98
N ALA A 45 -4.41 14.42 9.13
CA ALA A 45 -3.80 14.78 10.41
C ALA A 45 -2.55 13.93 10.66
N VAL A 46 -1.46 14.57 11.08
CA VAL A 46 -0.18 13.90 11.34
C VAL A 46 -0.18 13.31 12.75
N LEU A 47 0.11 12.01 12.86
CA LEU A 47 0.31 11.32 14.13
C LEU A 47 1.66 11.68 14.74
N SER A 48 1.67 11.97 16.05
CA SER A 48 2.90 12.26 16.78
C SER A 48 3.77 11.00 16.90
N LYS A 49 5.10 11.17 16.84
CA LYS A 49 6.08 10.07 17.04
C LYS A 49 5.93 9.36 18.39
N ASN A 50 5.36 10.02 19.39
CA ASN A 50 5.13 9.41 20.70
C ASN A 50 3.89 8.49 20.74
N GLN A 51 2.99 8.64 19.76
CA GLN A 51 1.76 7.87 19.64
C GLN A 51 1.93 6.65 18.74
N VAL A 52 3.00 6.55 17.97
CA VAL A 52 3.23 5.45 17.04
C VAL A 52 4.58 4.82 17.31
N LYS A 53 4.65 3.49 17.27
CA LYS A 53 5.94 2.84 16.99
C LYS A 53 5.81 1.93 15.80
N PHE A 54 6.91 1.82 15.08
CA PHE A 54 7.03 0.99 13.90
C PHE A 54 8.45 0.46 13.79
N SER A 55 8.60 -0.58 12.99
CA SER A 55 9.89 -1.03 12.48
C SER A 55 9.70 -1.42 11.03
N ILE A 56 10.59 -0.94 10.17
CA ILE A 56 10.71 -1.45 8.80
C ILE A 56 11.80 -2.51 8.86
N GLU A 57 11.44 -3.75 8.57
CA GLU A 57 12.34 -4.91 8.70
C GLU A 57 13.00 -5.26 7.38
N SER A 58 12.29 -5.04 6.27
CA SER A 58 12.80 -5.27 4.91
C SER A 58 12.50 -4.07 4.02
N LEU A 59 13.49 -3.68 3.22
CA LEU A 59 13.36 -2.76 2.10
C LEU A 59 14.30 -3.22 0.99
N LEU A 60 13.90 -4.27 0.27
CA LEU A 60 14.77 -5.01 -0.63
C LEU A 60 14.27 -4.94 -2.07
N LEU A 61 15.16 -4.60 -3.01
CA LEU A 61 14.85 -4.68 -4.44
C LEU A 61 14.77 -6.15 -4.88
N LYS A 62 13.62 -6.57 -5.40
CA LYS A 62 13.37 -7.91 -5.93
C LYS A 62 13.22 -7.86 -7.45
N ASN A 63 13.90 -8.77 -8.14
CA ASN A 63 13.76 -9.05 -9.58
C ASN A 63 13.73 -7.82 -10.51
N ARG A 64 14.43 -6.72 -10.15
CA ARG A 64 14.49 -5.43 -10.87
C ARG A 64 13.14 -4.72 -11.11
N GLY A 65 12.01 -5.31 -10.72
CA GLY A 65 10.67 -4.78 -11.01
C GLY A 65 10.01 -4.05 -9.83
N TYR A 66 10.34 -4.42 -8.59
CA TYR A 66 9.72 -3.85 -7.40
C TYR A 66 10.63 -3.95 -6.16
N THR A 67 10.47 -3.00 -5.24
CA THR A 67 11.00 -3.08 -3.88
C THR A 67 9.94 -3.68 -2.98
N GLU A 68 10.29 -4.76 -2.29
CA GLU A 68 9.49 -5.34 -1.22
C GLU A 68 9.75 -4.55 0.07
N VAL A 69 8.67 -4.18 0.76
CA VAL A 69 8.72 -3.47 2.04
C VAL A 69 7.87 -4.21 3.05
N SER A 70 8.48 -4.60 4.16
CA SER A 70 7.79 -5.31 5.23
C SER A 70 8.25 -4.84 6.60
N GLY A 71 7.39 -5.06 7.59
CA GLY A 71 7.66 -4.67 8.95
C GLY A 71 6.40 -4.69 9.79
N TRP A 72 6.37 -3.83 10.81
CA TRP A 72 5.21 -3.67 11.68
C TRP A 72 5.02 -2.22 12.09
N ILE A 73 3.77 -1.82 12.32
CA ILE A 73 3.40 -0.49 12.81
C ILE A 73 2.20 -0.59 13.76
N TYR A 74 2.25 0.18 14.84
CA TYR A 74 1.16 0.28 15.79
C TYR A 74 0.97 1.71 16.29
N VAL A 75 -0.28 2.03 16.64
CA VAL A 75 -0.66 3.26 17.33
C VAL A 75 -0.97 2.92 18.79
N LYS A 76 -0.46 3.73 19.72
CA LYS A 76 -0.62 3.55 21.17
C LYS A 76 -2.05 3.87 21.58
N ASN A 77 -2.61 3.04 22.48
CA ASN A 77 -3.96 3.18 23.05
C ASN A 77 -5.09 3.08 22.01
N GLU A 78 -4.84 2.47 20.86
CA GLU A 78 -5.86 2.22 19.85
C GLU A 78 -5.95 0.72 19.57
N GLU A 79 -7.16 0.18 19.63
CA GLU A 79 -7.42 -1.21 19.28
C GLU A 79 -7.47 -1.36 17.76
N PRO A 80 -6.67 -2.26 17.14
CA PRO A 80 -6.73 -2.51 15.71
C PRO A 80 -7.98 -3.33 15.40
N GLN A 81 -9.12 -2.67 15.30
CA GLN A 81 -10.16 -3.19 14.43
C GLN A 81 -9.66 -3.00 12.99
N LYS A 82 -8.85 -3.94 12.52
CA LYS A 82 -8.32 -4.03 11.14
C LYS A 82 -7.91 -2.67 10.56
N TYR A 83 -6.79 -2.11 11.01
CA TYR A 83 -6.25 -0.92 10.37
C TYR A 83 -5.98 -1.19 8.89
N VAL A 84 -6.56 -0.37 8.02
CA VAL A 84 -6.13 -0.34 6.62
C VAL A 84 -4.91 0.56 6.57
N THR A 85 -3.73 -0.07 6.51
CA THR A 85 -2.46 0.65 6.38
C THR A 85 -2.12 0.78 4.90
N SER A 86 -1.70 1.97 4.48
CA SER A 86 -1.11 2.19 3.16
C SER A 86 0.27 2.80 3.33
N LEU A 87 1.20 2.45 2.46
CA LEU A 87 2.51 3.08 2.39
C LEU A 87 2.40 4.40 1.63
N VAL A 88 3.12 5.41 2.09
CA VAL A 88 3.23 6.70 1.42
C VAL A 88 4.69 6.97 1.09
N LEU A 89 4.95 7.36 -0.16
CA LEU A 89 6.18 8.08 -0.50
C LEU A 89 5.85 9.56 -0.48
N TYR A 90 6.43 10.29 0.47
CA TYR A 90 6.23 11.72 0.61
C TYR A 90 7.54 12.49 0.51
N ASN A 91 7.44 13.78 0.20
CA ASN A 91 8.58 14.70 0.20
C ASN A 91 8.14 15.95 0.95
N ASP A 92 8.85 16.37 2.01
CA ASP A 92 8.44 17.54 2.79
C ASP A 92 8.45 18.85 1.99
N LYS A 93 9.14 18.89 0.83
CA LYS A 93 9.16 20.02 -0.10
C LYS A 93 7.99 20.03 -1.09
N SER A 94 7.12 19.01 -1.09
CA SER A 94 6.01 18.88 -2.03
C SER A 94 4.76 18.34 -1.32
N ASP A 95 3.61 18.96 -1.54
CA ASP A 95 2.34 18.43 -1.00
C ASP A 95 1.90 17.11 -1.68
N LYS A 96 2.49 16.76 -2.84
CA LYS A 96 2.11 15.54 -3.56
C LYS A 96 2.82 14.32 -2.97
N SER A 97 2.02 13.32 -2.62
CA SER A 97 2.49 12.03 -2.15
C SER A 97 1.97 10.87 -3.01
N LEU A 98 2.69 9.76 -3.02
CA LEU A 98 2.31 8.54 -3.71
C LEU A 98 1.88 7.49 -2.68
N VAL A 99 0.65 7.01 -2.79
CA VAL A 99 0.06 6.06 -1.85
C VAL A 99 -0.01 4.67 -2.49
N PHE A 100 0.55 3.69 -1.81
CA PHE A 100 0.57 2.29 -2.20
C PHE A 100 -0.22 1.46 -1.18
N PRO A 101 -1.11 0.56 -1.64
CA PRO A 101 -1.80 -0.34 -0.72
C PRO A 101 -0.80 -1.30 -0.08
N LEU A 102 -0.97 -1.58 1.21
CA LEU A 102 -0.25 -2.65 1.90
C LEU A 102 -1.20 -3.81 2.19
N LYS A 103 -0.63 -5.01 2.28
CA LYS A 103 -1.29 -6.19 2.82
C LYS A 103 -0.95 -6.27 4.30
N MET A 104 -1.97 -6.35 5.15
CA MET A 104 -1.77 -6.58 6.58
C MET A 104 -1.44 -8.05 6.82
N VAL A 105 -0.50 -8.31 7.72
CA VAL A 105 0.01 -9.64 8.06
C VAL A 105 0.03 -9.82 9.57
N GLU A 106 -0.29 -11.02 10.02
CA GLU A 106 -0.26 -11.38 11.43
C GLU A 106 1.18 -11.63 11.90
N ARG A 107 1.55 -11.10 13.06
CA ARG A 107 2.90 -11.14 13.66
C ARG A 107 2.87 -11.66 15.09
N VAL A 108 2.50 -12.94 15.21
CA VAL A 108 2.51 -13.69 16.48
C VAL A 108 3.91 -13.74 17.11
N ASP A 109 4.96 -13.76 16.28
CA ASP A 109 6.36 -13.69 16.68
C ASP A 109 6.69 -12.40 17.43
N VAL A 110 6.29 -11.23 16.90
CA VAL A 110 6.50 -9.93 17.54
C VAL A 110 5.71 -9.84 18.85
N ALA A 111 4.47 -10.33 18.85
CA ALA A 111 3.63 -10.36 20.04
C ALA A 111 4.27 -11.18 21.18
N LYS A 112 4.82 -12.37 20.86
CA LYS A 112 5.51 -13.23 21.83
C LYS A 112 6.79 -12.59 22.38
N MET A 113 7.59 -11.93 21.54
CA MET A 113 8.83 -11.28 21.98
C MET A 113 8.58 -10.08 22.89
N ARG A 114 7.50 -9.32 22.65
CA ARG A 114 7.25 -8.05 23.34
C ARG A 114 6.58 -8.19 24.71
N LYS A 115 5.98 -9.33 25.07
CA LYS A 115 5.37 -9.70 26.38
C LYS A 115 4.44 -8.67 27.05
N GLU A 116 4.22 -7.48 26.49
CA GLU A 116 3.30 -6.44 26.96
C GLU A 116 1.89 -6.74 26.44
N GLN A 117 1.30 -7.84 26.94
CA GLN A 117 -0.10 -8.18 26.65
C GLN A 117 -1.01 -7.03 27.14
N GLY A 118 -1.91 -6.56 26.27
CA GLY A 118 -2.97 -5.62 26.61
C GLY A 118 -2.70 -4.13 26.36
N LYS A 119 -1.44 -3.70 26.12
CA LYS A 119 -1.12 -2.28 25.83
C LYS A 119 -0.99 -1.99 24.33
N TYR A 120 -0.58 -3.00 23.57
CA TYR A 120 -0.34 -2.92 22.13
C TYR A 120 -0.74 -4.24 21.46
N ASN A 121 -1.42 -4.18 20.32
CA ASN A 121 -1.77 -5.36 19.54
C ASN A 121 -0.71 -5.59 18.45
N TYR A 122 0.38 -6.23 18.89
CA TYR A 122 1.51 -6.60 18.03
C TYR A 122 1.13 -7.66 16.99
N GLU A 123 0.17 -8.51 17.30
CA GLU A 123 -0.27 -9.61 16.42
C GLU A 123 -0.84 -9.07 15.10
N ASN A 124 -1.58 -7.97 15.11
CA ASN A 124 -2.19 -7.40 13.89
C ASN A 124 -1.43 -6.19 13.33
N SER A 125 -0.16 -6.03 13.70
CA SER A 125 0.65 -4.85 13.36
C SER A 125 1.49 -5.02 12.10
N GLY A 126 1.61 -6.24 11.58
CA GLY A 126 2.46 -6.55 10.44
C GLY A 126 1.91 -6.00 9.14
N PHE A 127 2.81 -5.58 8.26
CA PHE A 127 2.47 -5.18 6.91
C PHE A 127 3.50 -5.73 5.92
N ASP A 128 3.03 -5.90 4.69
CA ASP A 128 3.83 -6.28 3.56
C ASP A 128 3.34 -5.55 2.30
N GLY A 129 4.24 -5.20 1.40
CA GLY A 129 3.87 -4.44 0.22
C GLY A 129 4.99 -4.25 -0.78
N TYR A 130 4.60 -3.65 -1.91
CA TYR A 130 5.47 -3.53 -3.06
C TYR A 130 5.45 -2.10 -3.59
N ILE A 131 6.64 -1.58 -3.88
CA ILE A 131 6.85 -0.30 -4.54
C ILE A 131 7.44 -0.61 -5.92
N PRO A 132 6.78 -0.27 -7.04
CA PRO A 132 7.36 -0.45 -8.36
C PRO A 132 8.70 0.29 -8.48
N ALA A 133 9.72 -0.39 -9.01
CA ALA A 133 11.10 0.11 -9.03
C ALA A 133 11.26 1.44 -9.80
N LYS A 134 10.36 1.75 -10.75
CA LYS A 134 10.33 3.04 -11.46
C LYS A 134 10.29 4.26 -10.54
N TYR A 135 9.62 4.15 -9.38
CA TYR A 135 9.57 5.24 -8.40
C TYR A 135 10.88 5.42 -7.62
N MET A 136 11.78 4.43 -7.72
CA MET A 136 13.12 4.44 -7.16
C MET A 136 14.18 4.83 -8.21
N THR A 137 14.05 4.35 -9.45
CA THR A 137 15.07 4.49 -10.50
C THR A 137 14.87 5.68 -11.43
N GLU A 138 13.62 6.06 -11.73
CA GLU A 138 13.30 7.12 -12.70
C GLU A 138 12.99 8.46 -12.02
N MET A 139 12.85 8.47 -10.70
CA MET A 139 12.66 9.68 -9.89
C MET A 139 13.77 9.92 -8.85
N PRO A 140 15.07 9.74 -9.17
CA PRO A 140 16.16 9.78 -8.17
C PRO A 140 16.34 11.16 -7.52
N HIS A 141 15.89 12.23 -8.18
CA HIS A 141 15.94 13.60 -7.65
C HIS A 141 14.80 13.93 -6.69
N LYS A 142 13.77 13.07 -6.61
CA LYS A 142 12.71 13.23 -5.62
C LYS A 142 13.18 12.55 -4.34
N GLU A 143 13.63 13.36 -3.40
CA GLU A 143 14.04 12.96 -2.03
C GLU A 143 12.83 12.43 -1.24
N TYR A 144 12.29 11.29 -1.65
CA TYR A 144 11.15 10.67 -0.99
C TYR A 144 11.55 10.06 0.35
N GLN A 145 10.64 10.16 1.30
CA GLN A 145 10.66 9.48 2.59
C GLN A 145 9.49 8.52 2.67
N LEU A 146 9.67 7.45 3.44
CA LEU A 146 8.62 6.47 3.72
C LEU A 146 7.67 7.02 4.78
N GLY A 147 6.37 6.87 4.57
CA GLY A 147 5.31 7.20 5.51
C GLY A 147 4.23 6.13 5.49
N PHE A 148 3.28 6.24 6.41
CA PHE A 148 2.13 5.35 6.47
C PHE A 148 0.85 6.14 6.65
N LEU A 149 -0.20 5.76 5.92
CA LEU A 149 -1.57 6.15 6.22
C LEU A 149 -2.19 5.04 7.03
N ILE A 150 -2.66 5.37 8.23
CA ILE A 150 -3.35 4.44 9.12
C ILE A 150 -4.81 4.88 9.16
N ALA A 151 -5.69 4.05 8.60
CA ALA A 151 -7.13 4.23 8.70
C ALA A 151 -7.65 3.53 9.97
N ASP A 152 -8.29 4.30 10.84
CA ASP A 152 -9.02 3.83 12.02
C ASP A 152 -10.48 4.29 11.89
N GLY A 153 -11.38 3.34 11.60
CA GLY A 153 -12.77 3.62 11.27
C GLY A 153 -12.90 4.59 10.09
N GLN A 154 -13.38 5.81 10.37
CA GLN A 154 -13.57 6.87 9.36
C GLN A 154 -12.41 7.87 9.26
N LYS A 155 -11.38 7.77 10.11
CA LYS A 155 -10.27 8.72 10.14
C LYS A 155 -8.99 8.09 9.60
N THR A 156 -8.41 8.73 8.59
CA THR A 156 -7.08 8.36 8.07
C THR A 156 -6.05 9.37 8.56
N ARG A 157 -4.98 8.88 9.16
CA ARG A 157 -3.91 9.73 9.71
C ARG A 157 -2.56 9.37 9.11
N LEU A 158 -1.70 10.38 8.97
CA LEU A 158 -0.38 10.25 8.38
C LEU A 158 0.68 10.05 9.46
N VAL A 159 1.48 9.00 9.30
CA VAL A 159 2.73 8.77 10.03
C VAL A 159 3.89 9.12 9.12
N LYS A 160 4.67 10.13 9.50
CA LYS A 160 5.93 10.49 8.84
C LYS A 160 7.09 9.75 9.54
N THR A 161 7.74 8.82 8.85
CA THR A 161 8.84 8.04 9.46
C THR A 161 10.15 8.82 9.49
N GLY A 162 10.36 9.74 8.53
CA GLY A 162 11.65 10.39 8.30
C GLY A 162 12.69 9.49 7.62
N ILE A 163 12.36 8.23 7.34
CA ILE A 163 13.28 7.29 6.69
C ILE A 163 13.32 7.58 5.20
N PRO A 164 14.49 7.94 4.63
CA PRO A 164 14.61 8.19 3.20
C PRO A 164 14.46 6.88 2.42
N TYR A 165 13.73 6.93 1.31
CA TYR A 165 13.64 5.80 0.39
C TYR A 165 14.89 5.81 -0.51
N LYS A 166 15.81 4.85 -0.30
CA LYS A 166 17.10 4.77 -1.02
C LYS A 166 17.37 3.37 -1.57
N ILE A 167 18.13 3.33 -2.67
CA ILE A 167 18.64 2.09 -3.28
C ILE A 167 19.65 1.44 -2.33
N GLY A 168 19.46 0.16 -2.01
CA GLY A 168 20.35 -0.60 -1.11
C GLY A 168 19.84 -0.83 0.31
N GLY A 169 18.61 -0.39 0.61
CA GLY A 169 17.90 -0.74 1.87
C GLY A 169 18.17 0.19 3.05
N LEU A 170 17.71 -0.23 4.23
CA LEU A 170 17.99 0.41 5.52
C LEU A 170 19.43 0.06 5.92
N LYS A 171 20.28 1.07 6.11
CA LYS A 171 21.60 0.89 6.75
C LYS A 171 21.44 0.92 8.26
#